data_AF-A0A382BFY6-F1
#
_entry.id   AF-A0A382BFY6-F1
#
_cell.length_a   1.000
_cell.length_b   1.000
_cell.length_c   1.000
_cell.angle_alpha   90.00
_cell.angle_beta   90.00
_cell.angle_gamma   90.00
#
_symmetry.space_group_name_H-M   'P 1'
#
loop_
_entity.id
_entity.type
_entity.pdbx_description
1 polymer ?
#
loop_
_entity_poly.entity_id
_entity_poly.type
_entity_poly.pdbx_seq_one_letter_code
_entity_poly.pdbx_strand_id
1 'polypeptide(L)'
;MPVLTKINTNSIAEDAITGDKFAGDAYLANTANQNISGTYSENRLYTSDAYTLSGNATVNSHLTLSSVKPTADVVLTASGAYTITGTGVLSAGSLLAKANTDLTGMTGELGSTVTGAPNLNLTTGTISAGVALDSGMVTRCWTYIDDTSGNITQAGTTAAKVASRSFAIPAISGRKYVISGQQHMTPNNNASGSHASREQFCQLWYGTTLRTVGATQTGDTRLTITVLGRTMASATTADAIGSFGYAYNGSFTAASSVTHYFYTAISVWESNVQQALAVNTTFNPHTAFVLEVMP
;
A
#
# COMPACT_ATOMS: atom_id res chain seq x y z
N MET A 1 77.14 12.22 -22.93
CA MET A 1 75.77 12.46 -23.43
C MET A 1 74.88 11.34 -22.89
N PRO A 2 73.71 11.62 -22.29
CA PRO A 2 72.80 10.55 -21.87
C PRO A 2 72.33 9.79 -23.12
N VAL A 3 72.40 8.47 -23.09
CA VAL A 3 71.84 7.62 -24.14
C VAL A 3 70.33 7.61 -23.94
N LEU A 4 69.60 8.17 -24.90
CA LEU A 4 68.15 8.02 -24.97
C LEU A 4 67.85 6.56 -25.33
N THR A 5 67.58 5.72 -24.34
CA THR A 5 67.10 4.36 -24.60
C THR A 5 65.68 4.45 -25.10
N LYS A 6 65.53 4.60 -26.41
CA LYS A 6 64.24 4.51 -27.09
C LYS A 6 63.71 3.08 -26.88
N ILE A 7 62.64 2.92 -26.11
CA ILE A 7 61.97 1.63 -25.93
C ILE A 7 61.34 1.25 -27.29
N ASN A 8 62.05 0.43 -28.07
CA ASN A 8 61.65 -0.02 -29.40
C ASN A 8 61.20 -1.49 -29.38
N THR A 9 60.44 -1.91 -28.37
CA THR A 9 59.89 -3.27 -28.33
C THR A 9 58.37 -3.21 -28.30
N ASN A 10 57.75 -4.00 -29.19
CA ASN A 10 56.30 -4.20 -29.25
C ASN A 10 55.75 -4.95 -28.02
N SER A 11 56.63 -5.32 -27.08
CA SER A 11 56.31 -5.88 -25.78
C SER A 11 57.17 -5.17 -24.73
N ILE A 12 56.50 -4.63 -23.73
CA ILE A 12 57.10 -4.15 -22.49
C ILE A 12 56.98 -5.34 -21.54
N ALA A 13 58.09 -5.83 -20.96
CA ALA A 13 58.01 -6.91 -19.97
C ALA A 13 57.10 -6.48 -18.81
N GLU A 14 56.41 -7.40 -18.15
CA GLU A 14 55.41 -7.08 -17.12
C GLU A 14 55.99 -6.22 -15.98
N ASP A 15 57.25 -6.47 -15.61
CA ASP A 15 58.02 -5.70 -14.61
C ASP A 15 58.89 -4.59 -15.24
N ALA A 16 58.75 -4.32 -16.53
CA ALA A 16 59.51 -3.27 -17.19
C ALA A 16 59.02 -1.87 -16.83
N ILE A 17 57.81 -1.72 -16.29
CA ILE A 17 57.27 -0.44 -15.77
C ILE A 17 57.08 -0.57 -14.26
N THR A 18 58.12 -0.23 -13.51
CA THR A 18 58.04 -0.07 -12.04
C THR A 18 57.94 1.42 -11.70
N GLY A 19 57.44 1.76 -10.51
CA GLY A 19 57.33 3.15 -10.04
C GLY A 19 58.63 3.95 -10.21
N ASP A 20 59.78 3.30 -9.96
CA ASP A 20 61.12 3.91 -10.07
C ASP A 20 61.55 4.23 -11.51
N LYS A 21 60.88 3.66 -12.52
CA LYS A 21 61.16 3.90 -13.95
C LYS A 21 60.32 5.03 -14.53
N PHE A 22 59.32 5.50 -13.80
CA PHE A 22 58.80 6.85 -14.03
C PHE A 22 59.88 7.80 -13.51
N ALA A 23 60.60 8.48 -14.42
CA ALA A 23 61.52 9.53 -14.03
C ALA A 23 60.81 10.51 -13.08
N GLY A 24 61.54 11.19 -12.18
CA GLY A 24 60.95 12.19 -11.29
C GLY A 24 60.14 13.29 -12.00
N ASP A 25 60.34 13.44 -13.31
CA ASP A 25 59.66 14.37 -14.21
C ASP A 25 58.57 13.69 -15.09
N ALA A 26 58.19 12.45 -14.78
CA ALA A 26 57.16 11.73 -15.52
C ALA A 26 55.80 12.43 -15.37
N TYR A 27 55.35 13.01 -16.47
CA TYR A 27 54.12 13.78 -16.53
C TYR A 27 52.96 12.91 -17.02
N LEU A 28 51.96 12.70 -16.16
CA LEU A 28 50.66 12.18 -16.57
C LEU A 28 49.86 13.32 -17.21
N ALA A 29 49.75 13.29 -18.53
CA ALA A 29 49.02 14.32 -19.26
C ALA A 29 47.51 14.20 -19.01
N ASN A 30 46.93 15.28 -18.46
CA ASN A 30 45.49 15.44 -18.37
C ASN A 30 44.96 16.07 -19.66
N THR A 31 43.96 15.46 -20.28
CA THR A 31 43.27 16.10 -21.41
C THR A 31 42.19 17.05 -20.88
N ALA A 32 41.85 18.09 -21.65
CA ALA A 32 40.80 19.03 -21.26
C ALA A 32 39.39 18.41 -21.34
N ASN A 33 39.17 17.50 -22.29
CA ASN A 33 37.90 16.78 -22.44
C ASN A 33 38.17 15.38 -23.01
N GLN A 34 37.38 14.40 -22.57
CA GLN A 34 37.41 13.04 -23.09
C GLN A 34 36.01 12.58 -23.47
N ASN A 35 35.85 12.14 -24.72
CA ASN A 35 34.61 11.53 -25.19
C ASN A 35 34.50 10.08 -24.68
N ILE A 36 33.34 9.74 -24.15
CA ILE A 36 32.96 8.39 -23.70
C ILE A 36 31.87 7.88 -24.65
N SER A 37 32.12 6.75 -25.30
CA SER A 37 31.17 6.07 -26.18
C SER A 37 31.69 4.68 -26.57
N GLY A 38 30.81 3.81 -27.08
CA GLY A 38 31.18 2.47 -27.54
C GLY A 38 31.38 1.46 -26.40
N THR A 39 32.09 0.37 -26.68
CA THR A 39 32.22 -0.77 -25.76
C THR A 39 33.57 -0.77 -25.04
N TYR A 40 33.52 -0.88 -23.71
CA TYR A 40 34.67 -1.00 -22.81
C TYR A 40 34.67 -2.39 -22.16
N SER A 41 35.39 -3.34 -22.77
CA SER A 41 35.50 -4.73 -22.28
C SER A 41 36.73 -5.01 -21.41
N GLU A 42 37.64 -4.04 -21.30
CA GLU A 42 38.89 -4.12 -20.53
C GLU A 42 38.90 -3.05 -19.44
N ASN A 43 39.76 -3.21 -18.44
CA ASN A 43 39.98 -2.19 -17.42
C ASN A 43 40.61 -0.96 -18.06
N ARG A 44 39.97 0.21 -17.95
CA ARG A 44 40.51 1.48 -18.46
C ARG A 44 40.43 2.59 -17.43
N LEU A 45 41.51 3.35 -17.31
CA LEU A 45 41.59 4.60 -16.57
C LEU A 45 41.79 5.73 -17.57
N TYR A 46 40.85 6.67 -17.60
CA TYR A 46 41.05 7.95 -18.27
C TYR A 46 41.34 9.03 -17.26
N THR A 47 42.28 9.92 -17.57
CA THR A 47 42.53 11.17 -16.83
C THR A 47 42.14 12.36 -17.70
N SER A 48 41.07 13.06 -17.32
CA SER A 48 40.59 14.26 -18.01
C SER A 48 40.03 15.30 -17.04
N ASP A 49 40.03 16.57 -17.44
CA ASP A 49 39.33 17.65 -16.72
C ASP A 49 37.79 17.52 -16.85
N ALA A 50 37.31 16.96 -17.95
CA ALA A 50 35.88 16.79 -18.23
C ALA A 50 35.62 15.56 -19.09
N TYR A 51 34.42 14.98 -18.93
CA TYR A 51 33.99 13.86 -19.76
C TYR A 51 32.66 14.18 -20.44
N THR A 52 32.56 13.79 -21.71
CA THR A 52 31.34 13.92 -22.50
C THR A 52 30.91 12.54 -22.97
N LEU A 53 29.75 12.07 -22.52
CA LEU A 53 29.04 10.96 -23.14
C LEU A 53 28.54 11.44 -24.50
N SER A 54 29.23 11.04 -25.57
CA SER A 54 28.98 11.49 -26.95
C SER A 54 28.16 10.47 -27.76
N GLY A 55 27.74 9.38 -27.12
CA GLY A 55 27.01 8.26 -27.68
C GLY A 55 26.73 7.24 -26.59
N ASN A 56 25.97 6.19 -26.92
CA ASN A 56 25.77 5.08 -25.98
C ASN A 56 27.11 4.43 -25.62
N ALA A 57 27.23 4.01 -24.37
CA ALA A 57 28.40 3.31 -23.85
C ALA A 57 27.97 1.97 -23.22
N THR A 58 28.77 0.93 -23.47
CA THR A 58 28.62 -0.38 -22.82
C THR A 58 29.88 -0.67 -22.02
N VAL A 59 29.76 -0.76 -20.70
CA VAL A 59 30.87 -1.06 -19.77
C VAL A 59 30.72 -2.50 -19.27
N ASN A 60 31.55 -3.40 -19.78
CA ASN A 60 31.54 -4.82 -19.41
C ASN A 60 32.59 -5.18 -18.35
N SER A 61 33.53 -4.28 -18.08
CA SER A 61 34.57 -4.42 -17.05
C SER A 61 34.68 -3.13 -16.21
N HIS A 62 35.86 -2.67 -15.80
CA HIS A 62 36.02 -1.40 -15.08
C HIS A 62 36.34 -0.23 -16.02
N LEU A 63 35.47 0.79 -16.04
CA LEU A 63 35.77 2.10 -16.60
C LEU A 63 35.91 3.11 -15.45
N THR A 64 37.14 3.60 -15.25
CA THR A 64 37.45 4.61 -14.24
C THR A 64 37.68 5.95 -14.90
N LEU A 65 36.90 6.95 -14.49
CA LEU A 65 37.03 8.34 -14.91
C LEU A 65 37.61 9.13 -13.75
N SER A 66 38.75 9.78 -13.97
CA SER A 66 39.48 10.50 -12.92
C SER A 66 39.94 11.86 -13.42
N SER A 67 39.94 12.85 -12.53
CA SER A 67 40.63 14.11 -12.78
C SER A 67 41.88 14.16 -11.92
N VAL A 68 43.02 14.52 -12.51
CA VAL A 68 44.23 14.84 -11.73
C VAL A 68 44.20 16.26 -11.18
N LYS A 69 43.13 17.03 -11.48
CA LYS A 69 42.92 18.37 -10.94
C LYS A 69 42.39 18.27 -9.51
N PRO A 70 43.10 18.78 -8.49
CA PRO A 70 42.83 18.48 -7.08
C PRO A 70 41.51 19.03 -6.52
N THR A 71 40.78 19.88 -7.26
CA THR A 71 39.61 20.60 -6.76
C THR A 71 38.37 20.47 -7.65
N ALA A 72 38.38 19.59 -8.64
CA ALA A 72 37.27 19.44 -9.59
C ALA A 72 36.61 18.06 -9.46
N ASP A 73 35.29 18.05 -9.40
CA ASP A 73 34.51 16.82 -9.53
C ASP A 73 34.67 16.27 -10.95
N VAL A 74 34.71 14.94 -11.08
CA VAL A 74 34.63 14.27 -12.38
C VAL A 74 33.19 14.40 -12.89
N VAL A 75 32.96 15.31 -13.83
CA VAL A 75 31.64 15.51 -14.44
C VAL A 75 31.56 14.73 -15.75
N LEU A 76 30.61 13.79 -15.82
CA LEU A 76 30.20 13.14 -17.07
C LEU A 76 28.94 13.85 -17.60
N THR A 77 29.12 14.65 -18.64
CA THR A 77 28.03 15.38 -19.31
C THR A 77 27.53 14.62 -20.52
N ALA A 78 26.29 14.84 -20.94
CA ALA A 78 25.74 14.28 -22.18
C ALA A 78 25.08 15.40 -22.99
N SER A 79 25.27 15.41 -24.31
CA SER A 79 24.60 16.35 -25.22
C SER A 79 23.23 15.86 -25.69
N GLY A 80 22.77 14.71 -25.20
CA GLY A 80 21.52 14.08 -25.59
C GLY A 80 21.16 12.90 -24.68
N ALA A 81 20.10 12.19 -25.02
CA ALA A 81 19.71 10.96 -24.33
C ALA A 81 20.65 9.82 -24.77
N TYR A 82 21.58 9.46 -23.91
CA TYR A 82 22.48 8.32 -24.11
C TYR A 82 22.37 7.34 -22.95
N THR A 83 22.53 6.07 -23.26
CA THR A 83 22.53 5.01 -22.24
C THR A 83 23.95 4.56 -21.93
N ILE A 84 24.23 4.41 -20.63
CA ILE A 84 25.36 3.62 -20.15
C ILE A 84 24.78 2.28 -19.69
N THR A 85 25.25 1.19 -20.28
CA THR A 85 24.75 -0.16 -20.04
C THR A 85 25.92 -1.11 -19.77
N GLY A 86 25.62 -2.38 -19.46
CA GLY A 86 26.62 -3.42 -19.27
C GLY A 86 26.60 -3.98 -17.86
N THR A 87 27.47 -4.97 -17.64
CA THR A 87 27.57 -5.72 -16.37
C THR A 87 28.75 -5.28 -15.50
N GLY A 88 29.56 -4.35 -16.01
CA GLY A 88 30.75 -3.85 -15.36
C GLY A 88 30.47 -2.74 -14.35
N VAL A 89 31.53 -2.05 -13.94
CA VAL A 89 31.48 -0.95 -12.97
C VAL A 89 31.95 0.33 -13.63
N LEU A 90 31.11 1.36 -13.56
CA LEU A 90 31.47 2.74 -13.82
C LEU A 90 31.88 3.40 -12.50
N SER A 91 33.13 3.83 -12.40
CA SER A 91 33.66 4.54 -11.23
C SER A 91 34.10 5.95 -11.61
N ALA A 92 33.64 6.93 -10.84
CA ALA A 92 34.02 8.33 -10.93
C ALA A 92 33.90 8.95 -9.53
N GLY A 93 34.34 10.20 -9.34
CA GLY A 93 34.19 10.92 -8.08
C GLY A 93 32.72 11.11 -7.69
N SER A 94 32.09 12.18 -8.20
CA SER A 94 30.65 12.40 -8.01
C SER A 94 29.91 12.07 -9.30
N LEU A 95 29.19 10.94 -9.33
CA LEU A 95 28.32 10.61 -10.48
C LEU A 95 27.00 11.40 -10.48
N LEU A 96 26.70 12.12 -9.38
CA LEU A 96 25.68 13.16 -9.37
C LEU A 96 26.35 14.53 -9.56
N ALA A 97 25.85 15.32 -10.52
CA ALA A 97 26.18 16.73 -10.54
C ALA A 97 25.67 17.36 -9.25
N LYS A 98 26.57 17.95 -8.44
CA LYS A 98 26.27 18.69 -7.20
C LYS A 98 25.17 19.75 -7.36
N ALA A 99 24.86 20.15 -8.59
CA ALA A 99 23.84 21.14 -8.93
C ALA A 99 22.40 20.61 -8.96
N ASN A 100 22.17 19.30 -9.15
CA ASN A 100 20.83 18.71 -9.13
C ASN A 100 20.64 17.99 -7.80
N THR A 101 19.87 18.59 -6.89
CA THR A 101 19.47 17.98 -5.61
C THR A 101 18.50 16.82 -5.79
N ASP A 102 17.89 16.71 -6.97
CA ASP A 102 16.77 15.82 -7.23
C ASP A 102 17.11 14.83 -8.35
N LEU A 103 16.85 13.55 -8.08
CA LEU A 103 16.95 12.48 -9.06
C LEU A 103 15.55 12.17 -9.59
N THR A 104 15.15 12.84 -10.68
CA THR A 104 13.81 12.71 -11.27
C THR A 104 13.77 11.75 -12.45
N GLY A 105 12.63 11.11 -12.70
CA GLY A 105 12.40 10.33 -13.92
C GLY A 105 13.09 8.97 -13.97
N MET A 106 13.61 8.47 -12.85
CA MET A 106 14.08 7.09 -12.78
C MET A 106 12.92 6.12 -12.98
N THR A 107 13.08 5.21 -13.93
CA THR A 107 12.21 4.04 -14.11
C THR A 107 13.08 2.80 -14.06
N GLY A 108 12.58 1.70 -13.48
CA GLY A 108 13.33 0.45 -13.36
C GLY A 108 13.06 -0.30 -12.06
N GLU A 109 13.69 -1.47 -11.94
CA GLU A 109 13.72 -2.28 -10.73
C GLU A 109 15.09 -2.11 -10.07
N LEU A 110 15.11 -1.90 -8.75
CA LEU A 110 16.33 -1.96 -7.97
C LEU A 110 16.47 -3.40 -7.47
N GLY A 111 17.54 -4.07 -7.87
CA GLY A 111 17.77 -5.48 -7.50
C GLY A 111 18.08 -5.72 -6.02
N SER A 112 17.99 -4.69 -5.17
CA SER A 112 18.25 -4.75 -3.73
C SER A 112 17.42 -3.72 -2.96
N THR A 113 17.37 -3.89 -1.64
CA THR A 113 16.66 -2.98 -0.72
C THR A 113 17.25 -1.57 -0.77
N VAL A 114 16.41 -0.58 -1.03
CA VAL A 114 16.77 0.84 -0.84
C VAL A 114 16.71 1.16 0.65
N THR A 115 17.86 1.34 1.28
CA THR A 115 17.95 1.86 2.64
C THR A 115 18.19 3.36 2.57
N GLY A 116 17.43 4.14 3.35
CA GLY A 116 17.56 5.60 3.40
C GLY A 116 17.22 6.14 4.78
N ALA A 117 17.94 7.19 5.19
CA ALA A 117 17.62 8.00 6.36
C ALA A 117 17.57 9.48 5.92
N PRO A 118 16.39 10.13 5.94
CA PRO A 118 15.09 9.62 6.38
C PRO A 118 14.55 8.47 5.52
N ASN A 119 13.59 7.72 6.07
CA ASN A 119 12.85 6.67 5.34
C ASN A 119 12.36 7.19 3.98
N LEU A 120 12.25 6.29 2.99
CA LEU A 120 11.75 6.62 1.67
C LEU A 120 10.37 7.28 1.77
N ASN A 121 10.30 8.59 1.48
CA ASN A 121 9.06 9.35 1.52
C ASN A 121 8.32 9.19 0.18
N LEU A 122 7.50 8.13 0.07
CA LEU A 122 6.66 7.88 -1.09
C LEU A 122 5.36 8.71 -0.98
N THR A 123 5.36 9.92 -1.51
CA THR A 123 4.14 10.76 -1.60
C THR A 123 3.12 10.22 -2.60
N THR A 124 3.58 9.49 -3.62
CA THR A 124 2.73 8.83 -4.64
C THR A 124 3.38 7.52 -5.07
N GLY A 125 2.59 6.47 -5.29
CA GLY A 125 3.09 5.20 -5.82
C GLY A 125 2.23 4.01 -5.41
N THR A 126 2.39 2.89 -6.10
CA THR A 126 1.75 1.62 -5.74
C THR A 126 2.75 0.77 -4.95
N ILE A 127 2.38 0.41 -3.73
CA ILE A 127 3.10 -0.59 -2.95
C ILE A 127 2.65 -1.97 -3.45
N SER A 128 3.54 -2.72 -4.08
CA SER A 128 3.23 -4.07 -4.60
C SER A 128 3.28 -5.13 -3.49
N ALA A 129 2.80 -6.34 -3.79
CA ALA A 129 2.63 -7.44 -2.82
C ALA A 129 3.94 -7.96 -2.16
N GLY A 130 5.11 -7.44 -2.56
CA GLY A 130 6.42 -7.83 -2.00
C GLY A 130 6.89 -6.99 -0.82
N VAL A 131 6.17 -5.93 -0.44
CA VAL A 131 6.55 -5.12 0.71
C VAL A 131 6.08 -5.79 1.99
N ALA A 132 7.03 -6.17 2.85
CA ALA A 132 6.74 -6.57 4.21
C ALA A 132 6.18 -5.36 4.96
N LEU A 133 4.92 -5.46 5.37
CA LEU A 133 4.26 -4.47 6.21
C LEU A 133 4.30 -4.96 7.65
N ASP A 134 4.48 -4.02 8.57
CA ASP A 134 4.46 -4.34 10.00
C ASP A 134 3.07 -4.82 10.45
N SER A 135 3.04 -5.63 11.49
CA SER A 135 1.80 -6.07 12.14
C SER A 135 0.98 -4.85 12.59
N GLY A 136 -0.35 -4.92 12.42
CA GLY A 136 -1.26 -3.83 12.76
C GLY A 136 -1.42 -2.74 11.69
N MET A 137 -0.66 -2.78 10.59
CA MET A 137 -0.89 -1.85 9.47
C MET A 137 -2.21 -2.14 8.76
N VAL A 138 -2.95 -1.08 8.41
CA VAL A 138 -4.15 -1.17 7.57
C VAL A 138 -3.73 -1.20 6.10
N THR A 139 -4.09 -2.27 5.39
CA THR A 139 -3.74 -2.46 3.97
C THR A 139 -4.85 -2.07 3.02
N ARG A 140 -6.11 -2.16 3.47
CA ARG A 140 -7.30 -1.79 2.69
C ARG A 140 -8.37 -1.21 3.59
N CYS A 141 -9.13 -0.26 3.05
CA CYS A 141 -10.32 0.29 3.67
C CYS A 141 -11.46 0.23 2.66
N TRP A 142 -12.58 -0.37 3.06
CA TRP A 142 -13.83 -0.33 2.30
C TRP A 142 -14.83 0.52 3.06
N THR A 143 -15.53 1.40 2.35
CA THR A 143 -16.62 2.20 2.90
C THR A 143 -17.92 1.82 2.19
N TYR A 144 -18.97 1.64 2.97
CA TYR A 144 -20.27 1.19 2.50
C TYR A 144 -21.38 2.11 2.99
N ILE A 145 -22.36 2.30 2.12
CA ILE A 145 -23.60 3.02 2.38
C ILE A 145 -24.74 2.14 1.85
N ASP A 146 -25.75 1.94 2.67
CA ASP A 146 -27.03 1.35 2.30
C ASP A 146 -28.14 2.36 2.62
N ASP A 147 -28.65 2.98 1.55
CA ASP A 147 -29.76 3.93 1.54
C ASP A 147 -31.03 3.30 0.93
N THR A 148 -31.06 1.97 0.77
CA THR A 148 -32.19 1.30 0.15
C THR A 148 -33.44 1.45 1.01
N SER A 149 -34.42 2.19 0.48
CA SER A 149 -35.68 2.42 1.16
C SER A 149 -36.43 1.09 1.31
N GLY A 150 -36.58 0.63 2.54
CA GLY A 150 -37.25 -0.64 2.80
C GLY A 150 -37.34 -0.89 4.29
N ASN A 151 -38.56 -0.99 4.78
CA ASN A 151 -38.83 -1.30 6.16
C ASN A 151 -38.79 -2.83 6.34
N ILE A 152 -37.83 -3.34 7.11
CA ILE A 152 -37.80 -4.77 7.45
C ILE A 152 -38.48 -5.01 8.77
N THR A 153 -39.67 -5.57 8.69
CA THR A 153 -40.52 -5.86 9.84
C THR A 153 -40.35 -7.31 10.28
N GLN A 154 -40.00 -7.53 11.55
CA GLN A 154 -40.03 -8.87 12.17
C GLN A 154 -41.03 -8.91 13.32
N ALA A 155 -41.98 -9.84 13.28
CA ALA A 155 -42.90 -10.15 14.38
C ALA A 155 -42.54 -11.49 15.05
N GLY A 156 -42.55 -11.52 16.39
CA GLY A 156 -42.40 -12.72 17.22
C GLY A 156 -40.99 -13.33 17.36
N THR A 157 -40.87 -14.41 18.15
CA THR A 157 -39.62 -15.09 18.59
C THR A 157 -38.89 -15.88 17.49
N THR A 158 -38.96 -15.41 16.26
CA THR A 158 -38.28 -16.06 15.13
C THR A 158 -36.78 -15.78 15.19
N ALA A 159 -35.98 -16.66 14.57
CA ALA A 159 -34.57 -16.40 14.30
C ALA A 159 -34.36 -15.03 13.64
N ALA A 160 -33.19 -14.42 13.91
CA ALA A 160 -32.91 -13.06 13.51
C ALA A 160 -33.11 -12.83 12.00
N LYS A 161 -33.64 -11.68 11.62
CA LYS A 161 -33.87 -11.29 10.23
C LYS A 161 -32.80 -10.33 9.75
N VAL A 162 -32.30 -10.55 8.55
CA VAL A 162 -31.31 -9.69 7.90
C VAL A 162 -31.92 -8.30 7.70
N ALA A 163 -31.30 -7.29 8.29
CA ALA A 163 -31.81 -5.95 8.46
C ALA A 163 -31.17 -4.92 7.50
N SER A 164 -30.15 -5.32 6.74
CA SER A 164 -29.47 -4.47 5.77
C SER A 164 -29.10 -5.24 4.53
N ARG A 165 -28.75 -4.54 3.45
CA ARG A 165 -27.99 -5.15 2.36
C ARG A 165 -26.69 -5.73 2.91
N SER A 166 -26.35 -6.93 2.45
CA SER A 166 -25.04 -7.52 2.76
C SER A 166 -23.94 -6.74 2.05
N PHE A 167 -22.92 -6.35 2.81
CA PHE A 167 -21.71 -5.74 2.28
C PHE A 167 -20.66 -6.82 2.03
N ALA A 168 -20.00 -6.76 0.88
CA ALA A 168 -19.07 -7.79 0.43
C ALA A 168 -17.64 -7.26 0.41
N ILE A 169 -16.70 -8.01 0.97
CA ILE A 169 -15.25 -7.76 0.85
C ILE A 169 -14.55 -8.98 0.24
N PRO A 170 -13.59 -8.77 -0.67
CA PRO A 170 -12.62 -9.81 -1.00
C PRO A 170 -11.69 -10.01 0.21
N ALA A 171 -11.68 -11.20 0.80
CA ALA A 171 -10.83 -11.49 1.94
C ALA A 171 -9.51 -12.18 1.51
N ILE A 172 -8.50 -12.06 2.36
CA ILE A 172 -7.26 -12.84 2.29
C ILE A 172 -7.20 -13.70 3.55
N SER A 173 -7.04 -15.02 3.36
CA SER A 173 -6.91 -15.95 4.48
C SER A 173 -5.81 -15.52 5.47
N GLY A 174 -6.10 -15.60 6.76
CA GLY A 174 -5.21 -15.22 7.85
C GLY A 174 -5.19 -13.73 8.18
N ARG A 175 -5.80 -12.85 7.38
CA ARG A 175 -5.88 -11.41 7.70
C ARG A 175 -7.00 -11.08 8.66
N LYS A 176 -6.78 -10.04 9.47
CA LYS A 176 -7.76 -9.53 10.42
C LYS A 176 -8.59 -8.44 9.75
N TYR A 177 -9.89 -8.47 9.98
CA TYR A 177 -10.84 -7.49 9.48
C TYR A 177 -11.51 -6.82 10.66
N VAL A 178 -11.52 -5.49 10.68
CA VAL A 178 -12.23 -4.68 11.67
C VAL A 178 -13.37 -3.97 10.99
N ILE A 179 -14.58 -4.15 11.50
CA ILE A 179 -15.82 -3.58 10.99
C ILE A 179 -16.33 -2.57 12.00
N SER A 180 -16.69 -1.37 11.53
CA SER A 180 -17.39 -0.39 12.34
C SER A 180 -18.50 0.25 11.50
N GLY A 181 -19.63 0.58 12.13
CA GLY A 181 -20.73 1.19 11.42
C GLY A 181 -21.90 1.57 12.32
N GLN A 182 -22.91 2.14 11.68
CA GLN A 182 -24.13 2.58 12.33
C GLN A 182 -25.34 2.31 11.42
N GLN A 183 -26.41 1.76 11.99
CA GLN A 183 -27.70 1.63 11.34
C GLN A 183 -28.80 2.26 12.20
N HIS A 184 -29.79 2.91 11.58
CA HIS A 184 -30.96 3.38 12.31
C HIS A 184 -32.01 2.28 12.39
N MET A 185 -32.60 2.13 13.58
CA MET A 185 -33.60 1.11 13.82
C MET A 185 -34.71 1.64 14.69
N THR A 186 -35.93 1.17 14.47
CA THR A 186 -37.10 1.52 15.25
C THR A 186 -37.60 0.26 15.95
N PRO A 187 -37.32 0.08 17.24
CA PRO A 187 -38.05 -0.90 18.02
C PRO A 187 -39.49 -0.39 18.08
N ASN A 188 -40.44 -1.22 17.65
CA ASN A 188 -41.89 -1.06 17.85
C ASN A 188 -42.67 -0.20 16.83
N ASN A 189 -42.90 -0.76 15.65
CA ASN A 189 -44.21 -0.56 14.99
C ASN A 189 -45.21 -1.55 15.63
N ASN A 190 -46.39 -1.10 16.07
CA ASN A 190 -47.29 -1.96 16.82
C ASN A 190 -48.00 -2.96 15.89
N ALA A 191 -47.73 -4.26 16.02
CA ALA A 191 -48.49 -5.28 15.29
C ALA A 191 -49.85 -5.57 15.94
N SER A 192 -49.94 -5.50 17.28
CA SER A 192 -51.16 -5.62 18.08
C SER A 192 -50.86 -5.41 19.58
N GLY A 193 -51.85 -5.03 20.38
CA GLY A 193 -51.72 -5.02 21.85
C GLY A 193 -51.01 -3.80 22.46
N SER A 194 -50.96 -3.78 23.79
CA SER A 194 -50.42 -2.70 24.62
C SER A 194 -49.17 -3.18 25.33
N HIS A 195 -48.04 -2.51 25.13
CA HIS A 195 -46.73 -2.95 25.62
C HIS A 195 -46.06 -1.86 26.42
N ALA A 196 -45.42 -2.21 27.54
CA ALA A 196 -44.61 -1.29 28.34
C ALA A 196 -43.11 -1.40 27.96
N SER A 197 -42.62 -2.61 27.66
CA SER A 197 -41.27 -2.81 27.14
C SER A 197 -41.28 -2.87 25.62
N ARG A 198 -40.37 -2.13 24.98
CA ARG A 198 -40.21 -2.05 23.52
C ARG A 198 -38.73 -2.18 23.21
N GLU A 199 -38.27 -3.41 23.13
CA GLU A 199 -36.85 -3.76 22.97
C GLU A 199 -36.67 -4.62 21.73
N GLN A 200 -35.56 -4.39 21.03
CA GLN A 200 -35.12 -5.23 19.92
C GLN A 200 -33.64 -5.53 20.08
N PHE A 201 -33.24 -6.73 19.66
CA PHE A 201 -31.84 -7.04 19.46
C PHE A 201 -31.39 -6.55 18.11
N CYS A 202 -30.27 -5.86 18.10
CA CYS A 202 -29.54 -5.40 16.94
C CYS A 202 -28.22 -6.18 16.92
N GLN A 203 -27.90 -6.81 15.80
CA GLN A 203 -26.81 -7.77 15.72
C GLN A 203 -25.94 -7.48 14.51
N LEU A 204 -24.63 -7.67 14.63
CA LEU A 204 -23.70 -7.70 13.49
C LEU A 204 -23.31 -9.15 13.22
N TRP A 205 -23.39 -9.56 11.97
CA TRP A 205 -23.01 -10.89 11.52
C TRP A 205 -21.99 -10.83 10.39
N TYR A 206 -21.18 -11.87 10.27
CA TYR A 206 -20.36 -12.11 9.08
C TYR A 206 -20.40 -13.59 8.67
N GLY A 207 -20.24 -13.84 7.38
CA GLY A 207 -20.18 -15.19 6.81
C GLY A 207 -19.66 -15.17 5.38
N THR A 208 -19.71 -16.32 4.70
CA THR A 208 -19.27 -16.47 3.31
C THR A 208 -20.44 -16.62 2.34
N THR A 209 -21.67 -16.54 2.84
CA THR A 209 -22.91 -16.64 2.06
C THR A 209 -23.59 -15.28 2.00
N LEU A 210 -23.93 -14.84 0.79
CA LEU A 210 -24.70 -13.63 0.59
C LEU A 210 -26.09 -13.77 1.23
N ARG A 211 -26.52 -12.76 1.98
CA ARG A 211 -27.87 -12.71 2.55
C ARG A 211 -28.71 -11.60 1.94
N THR A 212 -29.93 -11.97 1.57
CA THR A 212 -30.95 -11.02 1.14
C THR A 212 -31.63 -10.39 2.35
N VAL A 213 -31.98 -9.13 2.25
CA VAL A 213 -32.72 -8.40 3.27
C VAL A 213 -34.04 -9.12 3.59
N GLY A 214 -34.39 -9.25 4.88
CA GLY A 214 -35.58 -9.97 5.36
C GLY A 214 -35.44 -11.50 5.44
N ALA A 215 -34.35 -12.08 4.94
CA ALA A 215 -34.08 -13.51 5.09
C ALA A 215 -33.83 -13.87 6.57
N THR A 216 -34.13 -15.12 6.93
CA THR A 216 -33.77 -15.67 8.24
C THR A 216 -32.26 -15.92 8.29
N GLN A 217 -31.60 -15.43 9.34
CA GLN A 217 -30.18 -15.68 9.61
C GLN A 217 -29.98 -17.17 9.94
N THR A 218 -29.04 -17.81 9.24
CA THR A 218 -28.64 -19.20 9.51
C THR A 218 -27.16 -19.42 9.17
N GLY A 219 -26.37 -20.06 10.03
CA GLY A 219 -25.03 -20.56 9.67
C GLY A 219 -23.90 -19.54 9.54
N ASP A 220 -24.14 -18.25 9.78
CA ASP A 220 -23.10 -17.20 9.84
C ASP A 220 -22.65 -16.97 11.30
N THR A 221 -21.58 -16.19 11.52
CA THR A 221 -21.03 -15.91 12.85
C THR A 221 -21.46 -14.54 13.36
N ARG A 222 -21.97 -14.48 14.60
CA ARG A 222 -22.37 -13.23 15.24
C ARG A 222 -21.15 -12.55 15.86
N LEU A 223 -20.91 -11.30 15.48
CA LEU A 223 -19.82 -10.48 16.02
C LEU A 223 -20.28 -9.68 17.23
N THR A 224 -21.47 -9.10 17.16
CA THR A 224 -22.04 -8.27 18.24
C THR A 224 -23.53 -8.50 18.38
N ILE A 225 -24.02 -8.20 19.58
CA ILE A 225 -25.43 -8.07 19.90
C ILE A 225 -25.61 -6.92 20.88
N THR A 226 -26.60 -6.08 20.62
CA THR A 226 -26.98 -4.97 21.48
C THR A 226 -28.50 -4.93 21.56
N VAL A 227 -29.04 -4.59 22.72
CA VAL A 227 -30.48 -4.35 22.88
C VAL A 227 -30.71 -2.86 22.76
N LEU A 228 -31.59 -2.45 21.84
CA LEU A 228 -32.07 -1.08 21.72
C LEU A 228 -33.56 -1.05 22.02
N GLY A 229 -33.99 -0.05 22.76
CA GLY A 229 -35.38 0.02 23.16
C GLY A 229 -35.66 1.06 24.21
N ARG A 230 -36.88 0.98 24.75
CA ARG A 230 -37.33 1.78 25.87
C ARG A 230 -38.33 1.00 26.70
N THR A 231 -38.31 1.26 28.00
CA THR A 231 -39.38 0.89 28.92
C THR A 231 -40.23 2.14 29.17
N MET A 232 -41.53 2.03 28.96
CA MET A 232 -42.50 3.11 29.17
C MET A 232 -43.14 2.99 30.56
N ALA A 233 -43.60 4.11 31.11
CA ALA A 233 -44.25 4.16 32.43
C ALA A 233 -45.56 3.36 32.49
N SER A 234 -46.23 3.17 31.36
CA SER A 234 -47.42 2.35 31.22
C SER A 234 -47.44 1.66 29.86
N ALA A 235 -48.13 0.53 29.77
CA ALA A 235 -48.37 -0.12 28.49
C ALA A 235 -49.20 0.81 27.58
N THR A 236 -48.82 0.93 26.30
CA THR A 236 -49.62 1.66 25.30
C THR A 236 -49.61 0.96 23.96
N THR A 237 -50.72 1.15 23.23
CA THR A 237 -50.92 0.72 21.84
C THR A 237 -50.37 1.72 20.83
N ALA A 238 -49.92 2.90 21.24
CA ALA A 238 -49.45 3.94 20.33
C ALA A 238 -48.11 3.57 19.66
N ASP A 239 -47.97 3.84 18.36
CA ASP A 239 -46.73 3.59 17.64
C ASP A 239 -45.54 4.41 18.17
N ALA A 240 -44.33 3.87 18.04
CA ALA A 240 -43.12 4.62 18.33
C ALA A 240 -42.66 5.37 17.06
N ILE A 241 -42.70 6.70 17.08
CA ILE A 241 -42.30 7.54 15.92
C ILE A 241 -40.80 7.93 16.01
N GLY A 242 -39.94 7.06 16.53
CA GLY A 242 -38.52 7.38 16.76
C GLY A 242 -37.60 6.28 16.27
N SER A 243 -36.45 6.67 15.73
CA SER A 243 -35.36 5.75 15.41
C SER A 243 -34.21 5.90 16.41
N PHE A 244 -33.51 4.80 16.65
CA PHE A 244 -32.33 4.71 17.50
C PHE A 244 -31.13 4.33 16.63
N GLY A 245 -29.98 4.93 16.91
CA GLY A 245 -28.73 4.56 16.25
C GLY A 245 -28.16 3.27 16.86
N TYR A 246 -28.09 2.21 16.07
CA TYR A 246 -27.31 1.01 16.38
C TYR A 246 -25.90 1.18 15.84
N ALA A 247 -25.00 1.67 16.70
CA ALA A 247 -23.56 1.66 16.43
C ALA A 247 -22.97 0.28 16.80
N TYR A 248 -22.13 -0.26 15.94
CA TYR A 248 -21.53 -1.59 16.15
C TYR A 248 -20.06 -1.60 15.77
N ASN A 249 -19.29 -2.47 16.43
CA ASN A 249 -17.89 -2.75 16.11
C ASN A 249 -17.66 -4.25 16.19
N GLY A 250 -17.11 -4.85 15.15
CA GLY A 250 -16.79 -6.28 15.12
C GLY A 250 -15.41 -6.50 14.54
N SER A 251 -14.80 -7.64 14.84
CA SER A 251 -13.60 -8.06 14.12
C SER A 251 -13.59 -9.57 13.93
N PHE A 252 -12.99 -10.02 12.83
CA PHE A 252 -12.78 -11.43 12.57
C PHE A 252 -11.46 -11.65 11.84
N THR A 253 -10.91 -12.85 11.93
CA THR A 253 -9.82 -13.30 11.08
C THR A 253 -10.41 -14.15 9.96
N ALA A 254 -10.11 -13.81 8.70
CA ALA A 254 -10.63 -14.58 7.58
C ALA A 254 -9.98 -15.97 7.55
N ALA A 255 -10.81 -17.02 7.57
CA ALA A 255 -10.32 -18.41 7.50
C ALA A 255 -10.02 -18.86 6.05
N SER A 256 -10.42 -18.07 5.06
CA SER A 256 -10.22 -18.35 3.64
C SER A 256 -10.17 -17.06 2.83
N SER A 257 -9.77 -17.16 1.55
CA SER A 257 -9.70 -16.02 0.63
C SER A 257 -10.97 -15.88 -0.23
N VAL A 258 -12.11 -16.42 0.22
CA VAL A 258 -13.40 -16.24 -0.47
C VAL A 258 -13.96 -14.86 -0.16
N THR A 259 -15.03 -14.45 -0.86
CA THR A 259 -15.76 -13.23 -0.50
C THR A 259 -16.45 -13.42 0.85
N HIS A 260 -16.19 -12.48 1.77
CA HIS A 260 -16.90 -12.41 3.04
C HIS A 260 -18.02 -11.37 2.94
N TYR A 261 -19.15 -11.70 3.53
CA TYR A 261 -20.31 -10.83 3.66
C TYR A 261 -20.51 -10.46 5.12
N PHE A 262 -20.88 -9.21 5.37
CA PHE A 262 -21.33 -8.78 6.67
C PHE A 262 -22.60 -7.94 6.54
N TYR A 263 -23.45 -8.03 7.54
CA TYR A 263 -24.76 -7.41 7.56
C TYR A 263 -25.23 -7.26 8.99
N THR A 264 -26.22 -6.40 9.19
CA THR A 264 -26.94 -6.32 10.45
C THR A 264 -28.14 -7.25 10.43
N ALA A 265 -28.54 -7.74 11.60
CA ALA A 265 -29.78 -8.46 11.77
C ALA A 265 -30.53 -7.92 12.98
N ILE A 266 -31.85 -8.10 12.97
CA ILE A 266 -32.74 -7.75 14.08
C ILE A 266 -33.42 -9.01 14.61
N SER A 267 -33.79 -9.00 15.88
CA SER A 267 -34.73 -9.96 16.48
C SER A 267 -35.46 -9.32 17.66
N VAL A 268 -36.60 -9.87 18.07
CA VAL A 268 -37.39 -9.35 19.21
C VAL A 268 -37.35 -10.32 20.40
N TRP A 269 -37.49 -9.79 21.61
CA TRP A 269 -37.39 -10.55 22.86
C TRP A 269 -38.63 -11.42 23.13
N GLU A 270 -39.82 -10.96 22.75
CA GLU A 270 -41.08 -11.60 23.14
C GLU A 270 -41.81 -12.26 21.98
N SER A 271 -42.41 -13.42 22.27
CA SER A 271 -43.26 -14.14 21.32
C SER A 271 -44.55 -13.34 21.16
N ASN A 272 -44.70 -12.78 19.96
CA ASN A 272 -45.96 -12.51 19.25
C ASN A 272 -46.38 -11.05 19.08
N VAL A 273 -45.61 -10.04 19.52
CA VAL A 273 -46.22 -8.70 19.56
C VAL A 273 -45.38 -7.46 19.28
N GLN A 274 -44.06 -7.58 19.17
CA GLN A 274 -43.18 -6.46 18.82
C GLN A 274 -42.77 -6.54 17.34
N GLN A 275 -42.81 -5.42 16.62
CA GLN A 275 -42.14 -5.30 15.33
C GLN A 275 -40.78 -4.62 15.53
N ALA A 276 -39.70 -5.28 15.12
CA ALA A 276 -38.42 -4.61 14.90
C ALA A 276 -38.40 -4.06 13.48
N LEU A 277 -37.87 -2.83 13.31
CA LEU A 277 -37.75 -2.16 12.03
C LEU A 277 -36.32 -1.67 11.81
N ALA A 278 -35.72 -2.06 10.69
CA ALA A 278 -34.52 -1.43 10.16
C ALA A 278 -34.90 -0.25 9.24
N VAL A 279 -34.27 0.91 9.45
CA VAL A 279 -34.58 2.15 8.73
C VAL A 279 -33.34 2.58 7.96
N ASN A 280 -33.29 2.21 6.69
CA ASN A 280 -32.25 2.64 5.75
C ASN A 280 -32.87 3.66 4.79
N THR A 281 -32.94 4.91 5.24
CA THR A 281 -33.52 5.99 4.41
C THR A 281 -32.40 6.90 3.93
N THR A 282 -32.64 7.67 2.88
CA THR A 282 -31.67 8.64 2.37
C THR A 282 -31.18 9.62 3.45
N PHE A 283 -32.03 9.96 4.43
CA PHE A 283 -31.68 10.85 5.55
C PHE A 283 -31.03 10.15 6.75
N ASN A 284 -31.14 8.82 6.83
CA ASN A 284 -30.55 8.00 7.87
C ASN A 284 -30.03 6.70 7.23
N PRO A 285 -28.98 6.78 6.38
CA PRO A 285 -28.49 5.59 5.71
C PRO A 285 -27.73 4.71 6.71
N HIS A 286 -27.68 3.42 6.41
CA HIS A 286 -26.78 2.51 7.09
C HIS A 286 -25.37 2.71 6.52
N THR A 287 -24.44 3.13 7.37
CA THR A 287 -23.04 3.34 6.99
C THR A 287 -22.13 2.36 7.69
N ALA A 288 -21.13 1.84 6.97
CA ALA A 288 -20.12 0.97 7.55
C ALA A 288 -18.76 1.19 6.88
N PHE A 289 -17.68 0.91 7.61
CA PHE A 289 -16.37 0.72 7.01
C PHE A 289 -15.73 -0.57 7.51
N VAL A 290 -14.85 -1.13 6.68
CA VAL A 290 -14.06 -2.32 7.00
C VAL A 290 -12.59 -2.03 6.74
N LEU A 291 -11.76 -2.37 7.71
CA LEU A 291 -10.31 -2.27 7.62
C LEU A 291 -9.72 -3.68 7.52
N GLU A 292 -8.91 -3.94 6.49
CA GLU A 292 -8.02 -5.09 6.44
C GLU A 292 -6.73 -4.74 7.19
N VAL A 293 -6.36 -5.55 8.18
CA VAL A 293 -5.23 -5.32 9.08
C VAL A 293 -4.23 -6.47 8.96
N MET A 294 -2.96 -6.13 8.84
CA MET A 294 -1.85 -7.09 8.90
C MET A 294 -1.89 -7.84 10.25
N PRO A 295 -1.83 -9.19 10.25
CA PRO A 295 -1.87 -9.98 11.47
C PRO A 295 -0.68 -9.71 12.39
#